data_AF-A0A2V5ZT88-F1
#
_entry.id   AF-A0A2V5ZT88-F1
#
_cell.length_a   1.000
_cell.length_b   1.000
_cell.length_c   1.000
_cell.angle_alpha   90.00
_cell.angle_beta   90.00
_cell.angle_gamma   90.00
#
_symmetry.space_group_name_H-M   'P 1'
#
loop_
_entity.id
_entity.type
_entity.pdbx_description
1 polymer ?
#
loop_
_entity_poly.entity_id
_entity_poly.type
_entity_poly.pdbx_seq_one_letter_code
_entity_poly.pdbx_strand_id
1 'polypeptide(L)'
;AVIGGIGLLLPFGGSRLFQIAWLFFKTGLLSFGGAYASLVFVQRGAVAQYHWLSDGQLLDGVALSVATPGPFMLFTTFVGYLVSGIAGAVLATFFVFFPSFIFVIAGVHYVEKVRENRMIQAFLAGVSAAVVGVIAVVSLDLIPEALIDLPTLAIAVVAFLLIALLRRDVALVAIGAILGGIIYSSIRALT
;
A
#
# COMPACT_ATOMS: atom_id res chain seq x y z
N ALA A 1 -22.38 5.06 -11.45
CA ALA A 1 -23.75 5.59 -11.25
C ALA A 1 -23.77 7.00 -10.62
N VAL A 2 -23.09 7.27 -9.50
CA VAL A 2 -23.18 8.58 -8.79
C VAL A 2 -22.57 9.77 -9.53
N ILE A 3 -21.64 9.55 -10.47
CA ILE A 3 -20.99 10.64 -11.24
C ILE A 3 -21.92 11.26 -12.29
N GLY A 4 -22.91 10.51 -12.79
CA GLY A 4 -23.83 11.02 -13.81
C GLY A 4 -24.76 12.14 -13.33
N GLY A 5 -25.10 12.15 -12.04
CA GLY A 5 -26.02 13.13 -11.47
C GLY A 5 -25.36 14.40 -10.94
N ILE A 6 -24.17 14.29 -10.34
CA ILE A 6 -23.46 15.43 -9.74
C ILE A 6 -22.63 16.20 -10.78
N GLY A 7 -22.12 15.51 -11.80
CA GLY A 7 -21.36 16.15 -12.88
C GLY A 7 -22.18 17.06 -13.80
N LEU A 8 -23.51 16.91 -13.81
CA LEU A 8 -24.41 17.69 -14.69
C LEU A 8 -24.73 19.08 -14.12
N LEU A 9 -24.48 19.32 -12.82
CA LEU A 9 -24.81 20.58 -12.13
C LEU A 9 -23.61 21.53 -11.99
N LEU A 10 -22.39 21.05 -12.22
CA LEU A 10 -21.18 21.86 -12.17
C LEU A 10 -20.63 22.04 -13.60
N PRO A 11 -20.47 23.28 -14.10
CA PRO A 11 -19.95 23.55 -15.45
C PRO A 11 -18.52 23.02 -15.69
N PHE A 12 -17.85 22.52 -14.64
CA PHE A 12 -16.51 21.92 -14.68
C PHE A 12 -16.50 20.38 -14.55
N GLY A 13 -17.67 19.72 -14.44
CA GLY A 13 -17.80 18.28 -14.19
C GLY A 13 -17.20 17.37 -15.27
N GLY A 14 -17.01 17.90 -16.48
CA GLY A 14 -16.35 17.21 -17.59
C GLY A 14 -14.82 17.42 -17.67
N SER A 15 -14.24 18.29 -16.83
CA SER A 15 -12.80 18.58 -16.89
C SER A 15 -11.97 17.45 -16.30
N ARG A 16 -10.89 17.06 -16.98
CA ARG A 16 -9.96 16.02 -16.47
C ARG A 16 -9.45 16.33 -15.06
N LEU A 17 -9.21 17.61 -14.76
CA LEU A 17 -8.78 18.07 -13.43
C LEU A 17 -9.81 17.81 -12.33
N PHE A 18 -11.10 18.03 -12.61
CA PHE A 18 -12.16 17.72 -11.65
C PHE A 18 -12.27 16.21 -11.40
N GLN A 19 -12.14 15.40 -12.45
CA GLN A 19 -12.16 13.94 -12.30
C GLN A 19 -10.97 13.44 -11.45
N ILE A 20 -9.78 14.02 -11.65
CA ILE A 20 -8.60 13.75 -10.81
C ILE A 20 -8.91 14.13 -9.36
N ALA A 21 -9.34 15.37 -9.11
CA ALA A 21 -9.67 15.83 -7.75
C ALA A 21 -10.68 14.91 -7.07
N TRP A 22 -11.76 14.55 -7.76
CA TRP A 22 -12.82 13.70 -7.23
C TRP A 22 -12.35 12.28 -6.95
N LEU A 23 -11.60 11.67 -7.88
CA LEU A 23 -11.07 10.33 -7.70
C LEU A 23 -10.14 10.26 -6.49
N PHE A 24 -9.15 11.15 -6.42
CA PHE A 24 -8.16 11.13 -5.34
C PHE A 24 -8.74 11.57 -4.00
N PHE A 25 -9.71 12.48 -3.99
CA PHE A 25 -10.46 12.81 -2.78
C PHE A 25 -11.24 11.60 -2.25
N LYS A 26 -11.93 10.89 -3.14
CA LYS A 26 -12.66 9.66 -2.78
C LYS A 26 -11.71 8.57 -2.30
N THR A 27 -10.57 8.40 -2.97
CA THR A 27 -9.53 7.47 -2.54
C THR A 27 -9.02 7.82 -1.15
N GLY A 28 -8.71 9.09 -0.87
CA GLY A 28 -8.26 9.51 0.46
C GLY A 28 -9.32 9.33 1.55
N LEU A 29 -10.61 9.55 1.21
CA LEU A 29 -11.71 9.44 2.17
C LEU A 29 -12.14 7.99 2.47
N LEU A 30 -12.05 7.09 1.47
CA LEU A 30 -12.61 5.74 1.54
C LEU A 30 -11.55 4.63 1.64
N SER A 31 -10.26 4.96 1.65
CA SER A 31 -9.19 3.96 1.80
C SER A 31 -9.03 3.54 3.25
N PHE A 32 -9.92 2.67 3.71
CA PHE A 32 -9.75 1.91 4.95
C PHE A 32 -8.95 0.64 4.66
N GLY A 33 -7.77 0.49 5.27
CA GLY A 33 -6.85 -0.63 5.00
C GLY A 33 -5.45 -0.23 4.53
N GLY A 34 -5.10 1.06 4.63
CA GLY A 34 -3.76 1.56 4.31
C GLY A 34 -3.52 1.75 2.82
N ALA A 35 -2.24 1.85 2.45
CA ALA A 35 -1.85 2.29 1.11
C ALA A 35 -2.09 1.23 0.01
N TYR A 36 -2.31 -0.04 0.37
CA TYR A 36 -2.71 -1.09 -0.58
C TYR A 36 -4.21 -1.06 -0.90
N ALA A 37 -5.05 -0.68 0.06
CA ALA A 37 -6.48 -0.50 -0.20
C ALA A 37 -6.74 0.62 -1.21
N SER A 38 -5.97 1.71 -1.11
CA SER A 38 -6.07 2.83 -2.04
C SER A 38 -5.65 2.47 -3.46
N LEU A 39 -4.72 1.53 -3.65
CA LEU A 39 -4.34 1.03 -4.96
C LEU A 39 -5.54 0.43 -5.70
N VAL A 40 -6.39 -0.34 -5.01
CA VAL A 40 -7.61 -0.92 -5.60
C VAL A 40 -8.58 0.18 -6.04
N PHE A 41 -8.73 1.24 -5.25
CA PHE A 41 -9.57 2.38 -5.62
C PHE A 41 -9.04 3.12 -6.85
N VAL A 42 -7.73 3.34 -6.92
CA VAL A 42 -7.08 4.01 -8.06
C VAL A 42 -7.10 3.13 -9.29
N GLN A 43 -6.89 1.81 -9.17
CA GLN A 43 -7.02 0.88 -10.29
C GLN A 43 -8.44 0.90 -10.86
N ARG A 44 -9.46 0.78 -10.00
CA ARG A 44 -10.87 0.83 -10.45
C ARG A 44 -11.25 2.16 -11.07
N GLY A 45 -10.74 3.27 -10.53
CA GLY A 45 -11.02 4.60 -11.04
C GLY A 45 -10.23 4.94 -12.31
N ALA A 46 -8.92 4.97 -12.21
CA ALA A 46 -8.01 5.44 -13.24
C ALA A 46 -7.84 4.46 -14.41
N VAL A 47 -7.90 3.14 -14.16
CA VAL A 47 -7.78 2.11 -15.21
C VAL A 47 -9.15 1.66 -15.71
N ALA A 48 -10.00 1.15 -14.81
CA ALA A 48 -11.24 0.50 -15.24
C ALA A 48 -12.38 1.48 -15.60
N GLN A 49 -12.51 2.60 -14.89
CA GLN A 49 -13.62 3.53 -15.08
C GLN A 49 -13.28 4.66 -16.07
N TYR A 50 -12.13 5.32 -15.88
CA TYR A 50 -11.75 6.47 -16.69
C TYR A 50 -10.78 6.14 -17.83
N HIS A 51 -10.22 4.93 -17.86
CA HIS A 51 -9.29 4.46 -18.89
C HIS A 51 -8.12 5.43 -19.15
N TRP A 52 -7.62 6.08 -18.09
CA TRP A 52 -6.50 7.01 -18.19
C TRP A 52 -5.16 6.29 -18.31
N LEU A 53 -5.03 5.12 -17.69
CA LEU A 53 -3.81 4.33 -17.67
C LEU A 53 -4.12 2.85 -17.90
N SER A 54 -3.11 2.10 -18.32
CA SER A 54 -3.13 0.63 -18.24
C SER A 54 -2.72 0.13 -16.85
N ASP A 55 -3.04 -1.14 -16.53
CA ASP A 55 -2.58 -1.77 -15.29
C ASP A 55 -1.04 -1.77 -15.19
N GLY A 56 -0.33 -1.91 -16.33
CA GLY A 56 1.14 -1.83 -16.37
C GLY A 56 1.67 -0.45 -15.97
N GLN A 57 1.08 0.64 -16.49
CA GLN A 57 1.48 2.00 -16.12
C GLN A 57 1.18 2.32 -14.65
N LEU A 58 0.11 1.75 -14.09
CA LEU A 58 -0.17 1.87 -12.67
C LEU A 58 0.89 1.13 -11.83
N LEU A 59 1.28 -0.08 -12.25
CA LEU A 59 2.33 -0.85 -11.60
C LEU A 59 3.69 -0.14 -11.67
N ASP A 60 4.03 0.52 -12.79
CA ASP A 60 5.24 1.35 -12.90
C ASP A 60 5.23 2.49 -11.87
N GLY A 61 4.08 3.12 -11.67
CA GLY A 61 3.90 4.14 -10.64
C GLY A 61 4.08 3.60 -9.22
N VAL A 62 3.56 2.40 -8.95
CA VAL A 62 3.77 1.70 -7.67
C VAL A 62 5.25 1.37 -7.48
N ALA A 63 5.91 0.82 -8.50
CA ALA A 63 7.32 0.49 -8.46
C ALA A 63 8.18 1.73 -8.16
N LEU A 64 7.89 2.87 -8.81
CA LEU A 64 8.55 4.14 -8.52
C LEU A 64 8.33 4.59 -7.08
N SER A 65 7.11 4.47 -6.55
CA SER A 65 6.78 4.88 -5.18
C SER A 65 7.50 4.05 -4.10
N VAL A 66 7.79 2.77 -4.40
CA VAL A 66 8.54 1.88 -3.51
C VAL A 66 10.04 2.07 -3.68
N ALA A 67 10.50 2.40 -4.89
CA ALA A 67 11.91 2.68 -5.17
C ALA A 67 12.39 4.00 -4.55
N THR A 68 11.50 5.00 -4.42
CA THR A 68 11.83 6.23 -3.70
C THR A 68 11.62 6.05 -2.20
N PRO A 69 12.58 6.44 -1.34
CA PRO A 69 12.35 6.49 0.10
C PRO A 69 11.29 7.56 0.41
N GLY A 70 10.03 7.14 0.45
CA GLY A 70 8.88 8.02 0.61
C GLY A 70 7.61 7.23 0.98
N PRO A 71 6.48 7.92 1.16
CA PRO A 71 5.22 7.24 1.41
C PRO A 71 4.83 6.42 0.18
N PHE A 72 4.45 5.16 0.38
CA PHE A 72 3.92 4.30 -0.70
C PHE A 72 2.84 5.02 -1.52
N MET A 73 2.05 5.88 -0.87
CA MET A 73 1.02 6.72 -1.49
C MET A 73 1.52 7.60 -2.66
N LEU A 74 2.83 7.84 -2.83
CA LEU A 74 3.38 8.67 -3.91
C LEU A 74 3.02 8.18 -5.33
N PHE A 75 2.64 6.90 -5.49
CA PHE A 75 2.16 6.43 -6.80
C PHE A 75 0.95 7.25 -7.29
N THR A 76 0.13 7.83 -6.40
CA THR A 76 -1.00 8.68 -6.79
C THR A 76 -0.55 9.98 -7.43
N THR A 77 0.60 10.52 -7.00
CA THR A 77 1.23 11.70 -7.61
C THR A 77 1.69 11.38 -9.03
N PHE A 78 2.29 10.21 -9.23
CA PHE A 78 2.72 9.73 -10.55
C PHE A 78 1.53 9.49 -11.48
N VAL A 79 0.47 8.84 -10.99
CA VAL A 79 -0.78 8.66 -11.72
C VAL A 79 -1.37 10.02 -12.11
N GLY A 80 -1.44 10.98 -11.18
CA GLY A 80 -1.88 12.35 -11.47
C GLY A 80 -1.04 13.05 -12.55
N TYR A 81 0.28 12.84 -12.51
CA TYR A 81 1.21 13.35 -13.52
C TYR A 81 0.93 12.79 -14.91
N LEU A 82 0.69 11.48 -15.03
CA LEU A 82 0.40 10.86 -16.32
C LEU A 82 -0.94 11.31 -16.92
N VAL A 83 -1.92 11.65 -16.08
CA VAL A 83 -3.26 12.05 -16.56
C VAL A 83 -3.28 13.49 -17.07
N SER A 84 -2.61 14.42 -16.38
CA SER A 84 -2.71 15.86 -16.67
C SER A 84 -1.42 16.66 -16.37
N GLY A 85 -0.26 16.02 -16.41
CA GLY A 85 1.03 16.65 -16.16
C GLY A 85 1.18 17.18 -14.74
N ILE A 86 1.95 18.25 -14.57
CA ILE A 86 2.27 18.84 -13.25
C ILE A 86 1.00 19.24 -12.49
N ALA A 87 0.00 19.80 -13.17
CA ALA A 87 -1.26 20.17 -12.55
C ALA A 87 -1.99 18.95 -11.97
N GLY A 88 -2.03 17.84 -12.71
CA GLY A 88 -2.61 16.59 -12.23
C GLY A 88 -1.84 15.99 -11.06
N ALA A 89 -0.51 16.08 -11.06
CA ALA A 89 0.33 15.61 -9.96
C ALA A 89 0.05 16.38 -8.66
N VAL A 90 -0.02 17.71 -8.73
CA VAL A 90 -0.31 18.57 -7.58
C VAL A 90 -1.72 18.31 -7.05
N LEU A 91 -2.73 18.25 -7.94
CA LEU A 91 -4.10 17.97 -7.53
C LEU A 91 -4.24 16.59 -6.90
N ALA A 92 -3.69 15.54 -7.53
CA ALA A 92 -3.76 14.18 -7.00
C ALA A 92 -3.16 14.09 -5.61
N THR A 93 -1.96 14.67 -5.42
CA THR A 93 -1.28 14.69 -4.12
C THR A 93 -2.09 15.44 -3.08
N PHE A 94 -2.58 16.64 -3.43
CA PHE A 94 -3.36 17.45 -2.52
C PHE A 94 -4.62 16.71 -2.07
N PHE A 95 -5.46 16.26 -3.01
CA PHE A 95 -6.75 15.66 -2.69
C PHE A 95 -6.65 14.28 -2.03
N VAL A 96 -5.58 13.52 -2.24
CA VAL A 96 -5.40 12.23 -1.56
C VAL A 96 -5.06 12.39 -0.08
N PHE A 97 -4.31 13.43 0.29
CA PHE A 97 -3.93 13.70 1.67
C PHE A 97 -4.89 14.66 2.39
N PHE A 98 -5.61 15.50 1.66
CA PHE A 98 -6.56 16.48 2.18
C PHE A 98 -7.56 15.90 3.20
N PRO A 99 -8.28 14.78 2.94
CA PRO A 99 -9.21 14.22 3.92
C PRO A 99 -8.49 13.79 5.21
N SER A 100 -7.30 13.21 5.11
CA SER A 100 -6.50 12.81 6.27
C SER A 100 -6.11 14.01 7.14
N PHE A 101 -5.71 15.13 6.54
CA PHE A 101 -5.42 16.37 7.27
C PHE A 101 -6.66 16.89 8.02
N ILE A 102 -7.83 16.90 7.36
CA ILE A 102 -9.08 17.32 7.99
C ILE A 102 -9.42 16.40 9.16
N PHE A 103 -9.30 15.08 8.99
CA PHE A 103 -9.59 14.12 10.06
C PHE A 103 -8.64 14.27 11.25
N VAL A 104 -7.37 14.55 11.02
CA VAL A 104 -6.41 14.77 12.12
C VAL A 104 -6.74 16.07 12.86
N ILE A 105 -6.98 17.17 12.15
CA ILE A 105 -7.26 18.47 12.77
C ILE A 105 -8.60 18.44 13.51
N ALA A 106 -9.66 17.92 12.88
CA ALA A 106 -10.98 17.83 13.50
C ALA A 106 -11.05 16.75 14.60
N GLY A 107 -10.29 15.66 14.43
CA GLY A 107 -10.33 14.49 15.29
C GLY A 107 -9.41 14.57 16.50
N VAL A 108 -8.47 15.53 16.57
CA VAL A 108 -7.42 15.55 17.62
C VAL A 108 -7.99 15.43 19.04
N HIS A 109 -9.06 16.17 19.35
CA HIS A 109 -9.69 16.15 20.66
C HIS A 109 -10.49 14.86 20.95
N TYR A 110 -10.95 14.19 19.88
CA TYR A 110 -11.69 12.92 19.99
C TYR A 110 -10.75 11.73 20.10
N VAL A 111 -9.62 11.76 19.37
CA VAL A 111 -8.59 10.72 19.37
C VAL A 111 -7.98 10.56 20.76
N GLU A 112 -7.77 11.64 21.50
CA GLU A 112 -7.29 11.57 22.89
C GLU A 112 -8.27 10.83 23.81
N LYS A 113 -9.57 11.12 23.72
CA LYS A 113 -10.62 10.41 24.49
C LYS A 113 -10.72 8.93 24.12
N VAL A 114 -10.51 8.61 22.85
CA VAL A 114 -10.48 7.21 22.35
C VAL A 114 -9.24 6.48 22.85
N ARG A 115 -8.09 7.18 22.99
CA ARG A 115 -6.85 6.62 23.55
C ARG A 115 -6.97 6.27 25.02
N GLU A 116 -7.69 7.08 25.80
CA GLU A 116 -7.88 6.86 27.24
C GLU A 116 -8.91 5.77 27.56
N ASN A 117 -9.78 5.42 26.60
CA ASN A 117 -10.79 4.40 26.80
C ASN A 117 -10.20 2.98 26.73
N ARG A 118 -10.07 2.34 27.90
CA ARG A 118 -9.55 0.97 28.06
C ARG A 118 -10.30 -0.08 27.22
N MET A 119 -11.61 0.07 27.01
CA MET A 119 -12.39 -0.90 26.24
C MET A 119 -12.03 -0.86 24.76
N ILE A 120 -11.82 0.33 24.20
CA ILE A 120 -11.41 0.49 22.79
C ILE A 120 -9.98 -0.02 22.62
N GLN A 121 -9.08 0.28 23.54
CA GLN A 121 -7.71 -0.25 23.51
C GLN A 121 -7.68 -1.78 23.59
N ALA A 122 -8.51 -2.39 24.45
CA ALA A 122 -8.63 -3.84 24.54
C ALA A 122 -9.16 -4.46 23.23
N PHE A 123 -10.16 -3.84 22.60
CA PHE A 123 -10.66 -4.27 21.30
C PHE A 123 -9.59 -4.18 20.21
N LEU A 124 -8.88 -3.05 20.11
CA LEU A 124 -7.80 -2.86 19.14
C LEU A 124 -6.63 -3.82 19.36
N ALA A 125 -6.31 -4.13 20.61
CA ALA A 125 -5.33 -5.16 20.96
C ALA A 125 -5.80 -6.56 20.51
N GLY A 126 -7.08 -6.88 20.70
CA GLY A 126 -7.69 -8.11 20.19
C GLY A 126 -7.63 -8.20 18.65
N VAL A 127 -7.93 -7.12 17.94
CA VAL A 127 -7.79 -7.05 16.47
C VAL A 127 -6.34 -7.25 16.05
N SER A 128 -5.39 -6.62 16.75
CA SER A 128 -3.96 -6.78 16.47
C SER A 128 -3.50 -8.22 16.68
N ALA A 129 -3.96 -8.87 17.76
CA ALA A 129 -3.68 -10.28 18.03
C ALA A 129 -4.30 -11.20 16.96
N ALA A 130 -5.51 -10.90 16.48
CA ALA A 130 -6.14 -11.63 15.40
C ALA A 130 -5.35 -11.50 14.09
N VAL A 131 -4.87 -10.30 13.75
CA VAL A 131 -4.01 -10.07 12.57
C VAL A 131 -2.72 -10.87 12.67
N VAL A 132 -2.07 -10.89 13.83
CA VAL A 132 -0.88 -11.72 14.06
C VAL A 132 -1.20 -13.21 13.88
N GLY A 133 -2.34 -13.68 14.39
CA GLY A 133 -2.80 -15.05 14.18
C GLY A 133 -3.02 -15.39 12.71
N VAL A 134 -3.66 -14.51 11.95
CA VAL A 134 -3.86 -14.68 10.50
C VAL A 134 -2.52 -14.74 9.77
N ILE A 135 -1.59 -13.82 10.06
CA ILE A 135 -0.25 -13.82 9.46
C ILE A 135 0.48 -15.12 9.78
N ALA A 136 0.37 -15.63 11.02
CA ALA A 136 1.00 -16.89 11.42
C ALA A 136 0.41 -18.08 10.66
N VAL A 137 -0.91 -18.20 10.54
CA VAL A 137 -1.57 -19.26 9.77
C VAL A 137 -1.15 -19.21 8.31
N VAL A 138 -1.22 -18.04 7.67
CA VAL A 138 -0.78 -17.87 6.28
C VAL A 138 0.69 -18.23 6.14
N SER A 139 1.55 -17.83 7.08
CA SER A 139 2.97 -18.17 7.05
C SER A 139 3.20 -19.67 7.14
N LEU A 140 2.46 -20.38 7.98
CA LEU A 140 2.53 -21.85 8.12
C LEU A 140 2.06 -22.55 6.84
N ASP A 141 1.01 -22.04 6.20
CA ASP A 141 0.51 -22.57 4.93
C ASP A 141 1.53 -22.41 3.79
N LEU A 142 2.42 -21.41 3.84
CA LEU A 142 3.48 -21.23 2.83
C LEU A 142 4.73 -22.10 3.06
N ILE A 143 4.89 -22.72 4.25
CA ILE A 143 6.10 -23.49 4.58
C ILE A 143 6.37 -24.65 3.60
N PRO A 144 5.38 -25.49 3.24
CA PRO A 144 5.61 -26.65 2.37
C PRO A 144 6.14 -26.25 0.99
N GLU A 145 5.61 -25.16 0.41
CA GLU A 145 6.06 -24.63 -0.89
C GLU A 145 7.38 -23.88 -0.77
N ALA A 146 7.65 -23.26 0.38
CA ALA A 146 8.88 -22.50 0.61
C ALA A 146 10.09 -23.39 0.99
N LEU A 147 9.89 -24.50 1.71
CA LEU A 147 10.96 -25.35 2.24
C LEU A 147 11.05 -26.67 1.49
N ILE A 148 11.59 -26.60 0.28
CA ILE A 148 11.77 -27.77 -0.60
C ILE A 148 13.10 -28.51 -0.36
N ASP A 149 14.16 -27.83 0.05
CA ASP A 149 15.53 -28.39 0.14
C ASP A 149 16.23 -28.01 1.46
N LEU A 150 17.19 -28.84 1.89
CA LEU A 150 18.07 -28.61 3.06
C LEU A 150 18.74 -27.21 3.10
N PRO A 151 19.31 -26.69 1.99
CA PRO A 151 19.89 -25.34 1.98
C PRO A 151 18.84 -24.22 2.09
N THR A 152 17.63 -24.40 1.57
CA THR A 152 16.54 -23.44 1.73
C THR A 152 16.10 -23.36 3.20
N LEU A 153 16.07 -24.51 3.90
CA LEU A 153 15.88 -24.56 5.34
C LEU A 153 17.00 -23.82 6.10
N ALA A 154 18.26 -24.00 5.71
CA ALA A 154 19.38 -23.30 6.34
C ALA A 154 19.27 -21.78 6.18
N ILE A 155 18.93 -21.29 4.98
CA ILE A 155 18.70 -19.85 4.73
C ILE A 155 17.56 -19.32 5.59
N ALA A 156 16.44 -20.05 5.67
CA ALA A 156 15.28 -19.67 6.47
C ALA A 156 15.61 -19.58 7.97
N VAL A 157 16.33 -20.56 8.52
CA VAL A 157 16.74 -20.58 9.93
C VAL A 157 17.72 -19.45 10.24
N VAL A 158 18.72 -19.23 9.38
CA VAL A 158 19.68 -18.13 9.54
C VAL A 158 18.98 -16.77 9.48
N ALA A 159 18.09 -16.56 8.51
CA ALA A 159 17.30 -15.34 8.40
C ALA A 159 16.42 -15.11 9.64
N PHE A 160 15.73 -16.17 10.10
CA PHE A 160 14.91 -16.12 11.31
C PHE A 160 15.74 -15.75 12.55
N LEU A 161 16.90 -16.38 12.75
CA LEU A 161 17.79 -16.08 13.88
C LEU A 161 18.34 -14.65 13.82
N LEU A 162 18.72 -14.16 12.63
CA LEU A 162 19.21 -12.80 12.44
C LEU A 162 18.15 -11.74 12.76
N ILE A 163 16.89 -12.01 12.43
CA ILE A 163 15.77 -11.10 12.71
C ILE A 163 15.33 -11.22 14.18
N ALA A 164 15.10 -12.44 14.67
CA ALA A 164 14.51 -12.69 15.98
C ALA A 164 15.49 -12.45 17.14
N LEU A 165 16.75 -12.88 17.02
CA LEU A 165 17.75 -12.73 18.10
C LEU A 165 18.60 -11.47 17.96
N LEU A 166 19.07 -11.15 16.75
CA LEU A 166 20.01 -10.03 16.55
C LEU A 166 19.31 -8.70 16.24
N ARG A 167 17.97 -8.67 16.10
CA ARG A 167 17.16 -7.49 15.76
C ARG A 167 17.77 -6.67 14.60
N ARG A 168 18.40 -7.35 13.64
CA ARG A 168 18.99 -6.69 12.47
C ARG A 168 17.90 -6.20 11.54
N ASP A 169 18.20 -5.13 10.82
CA ASP A 169 17.26 -4.53 9.87
C ASP A 169 16.73 -5.60 8.91
N VAL A 170 15.41 -5.75 8.88
CA VAL A 170 14.72 -6.76 8.08
C VAL A 170 15.10 -6.63 6.60
N ALA A 171 15.33 -5.39 6.13
CA ALA A 171 15.79 -5.12 4.78
C ALA A 171 17.16 -5.75 4.46
N LEU A 172 18.14 -5.65 5.37
CA LEU A 172 19.47 -6.22 5.17
C LEU A 172 19.43 -7.75 5.18
N VAL A 173 18.65 -8.34 6.08
CA VAL A 173 18.48 -9.79 6.14
C VAL A 173 17.74 -10.31 4.90
N ALA A 174 16.72 -9.60 4.44
CA ALA A 174 15.98 -9.96 3.24
C ALA A 174 16.88 -9.92 1.98
N ILE A 175 17.69 -8.87 1.82
CA ILE A 175 18.65 -8.79 0.70
C ILE A 175 19.64 -9.95 0.74
N GLY A 176 20.19 -10.27 1.93
CA GLY A 176 21.11 -11.40 2.10
C GLY A 176 20.47 -12.75 1.76
N ALA A 177 19.22 -12.98 2.18
CA ALA A 177 18.48 -14.19 1.88
C ALA A 177 18.15 -14.33 0.39
N ILE A 178 17.77 -13.22 -0.27
CA ILE A 178 17.49 -13.19 -1.72
C ILE A 178 18.76 -13.51 -2.51
N LEU A 179 19.88 -12.85 -2.19
CA LEU A 179 21.16 -13.10 -2.86
C LEU A 179 21.63 -14.55 -2.65
N GLY A 180 21.53 -15.06 -1.41
CA GLY A 180 21.85 -16.45 -1.10
C GLY A 180 20.98 -17.44 -1.87
N GLY A 181 19.68 -17.18 -1.99
CA GLY A 181 18.74 -17.99 -2.77
C GLY A 181 19.04 -18.00 -4.26
N ILE A 182 19.35 -16.83 -4.86
CA ILE A 182 19.71 -16.72 -6.28
C ILE A 182 21.00 -17.48 -6.58
N ILE A 183 22.03 -17.34 -5.74
CA ILE A 183 23.31 -18.04 -5.90
C ILE A 183 23.09 -19.56 -5.83
N TYR A 184 22.31 -20.03 -4.86
CA TYR A 184 22.00 -21.45 -4.74
C TYR A 184 21.22 -21.99 -5.95
N SER A 185 20.19 -21.25 -6.40
CA SER A 185 19.40 -21.65 -7.58
C SER A 185 20.24 -21.73 -8.85
N SER A 186 21.24 -20.85 -9.01
CA SER A 186 22.17 -20.85 -10.15
C SER A 186 23.10 -22.05 -10.13
N ILE A 187 23.58 -22.46 -8.94
CA ILE A 187 24.46 -23.63 -8.80
C ILE A 187 23.70 -24.92 -9.09
N ARG A 188 22.46 -25.04 -8.60
CA ARG A 188 21.60 -26.20 -8.87
C ARG A 188 21.15 -26.27 -10.33
N ALA A 189 20.98 -25.15 -11.02
CA ALA A 189 20.63 -25.13 -12.44
C ALA A 189 21.81 -25.54 -13.36
N LEU A 190 23.04 -25.49 -12.86
CA LEU A 190 24.26 -25.88 -13.58
C LEU A 190 24.71 -27.33 -13.30
N THR A 191 24.10 -28.02 -12.34
CA THR A 191 24.40 -29.42 -11.98
C THR A 191 23.25 -30.34 -12.39
#